data_AF-A0A662DWH9-F1
#
_entry.id   AF-A0A662DWH9-F1
#
_cell.length_a   1.000
_cell.length_b   1.000
_cell.length_c   1.000
_cell.angle_alpha   90.00
_cell.angle_beta   90.00
_cell.angle_gamma   90.00
#
_symmetry.space_group_name_H-M   'P 1'
#
loop_
_entity.id
_entity.type
_entity.pdbx_description
1 polymer ?
#
loop_
_entity_poly.entity_id
_entity_poly.type
_entity_poly.pdbx_seq_one_letter_code
_entity_poly.pdbx_strand_id
1 'polypeptide(L)'
;MVVFHSLTQDTRAVLRANGLDPDSVAALIRHALAEDLMGGVDVTSVATIPADQRSTATFGSREVGVVSGLGVAAAVIEIVCGEQASK
;
A
#
# COMPACT_ATOMS: atom_id res chain seq x y z
N MET A 1 1.84 9.14 14.18
CA MET A 1 0.84 8.07 14.14
C MET A 1 0.39 7.92 12.70
N VAL A 2 0.47 6.72 12.11
CA VAL A 2 0.06 6.48 10.72
C VAL A 2 -1.45 6.51 10.62
N VAL A 3 -1.96 7.23 9.62
CA VAL A 3 -3.39 7.30 9.30
C VAL A 3 -3.66 6.24 8.23
N PHE A 4 -4.58 5.31 8.51
CA PHE A 4 -5.01 4.32 7.54
C PHE A 4 -6.27 4.77 6.82
N HIS A 5 -6.25 4.67 5.49
CA HIS A 5 -7.37 4.98 4.62
C HIS A 5 -8.14 3.70 4.26
N SER A 6 -9.41 3.88 3.87
CA SER A 6 -10.23 2.78 3.35
C SER A 6 -9.92 2.53 1.88
N LEU A 7 -10.05 1.28 1.44
CA LEU A 7 -9.93 0.92 0.02
C LEU A 7 -11.12 1.46 -0.78
N THR A 8 -10.82 2.06 -1.92
CA THR A 8 -11.73 2.51 -2.98
C THR A 8 -12.46 1.34 -3.62
N GLN A 9 -13.56 1.64 -4.30
CA GLN A 9 -14.33 0.60 -5.00
C GLN A 9 -13.52 -0.04 -6.14
N ASP A 10 -12.66 0.74 -6.81
CA ASP A 10 -11.83 0.23 -7.91
C ASP A 10 -10.84 -0.82 -7.42
N THR A 11 -10.07 -0.50 -6.36
CA THR A 11 -9.14 -1.46 -5.75
C THR A 11 -9.87 -2.68 -5.17
N ARG A 12 -11.03 -2.49 -4.53
CA ARG A 12 -11.86 -3.61 -4.05
C ARG A 12 -12.36 -4.49 -5.20
N ALA A 13 -12.75 -3.91 -6.33
CA ALA A 13 -13.21 -4.64 -7.50
C ALA A 13 -12.07 -5.46 -8.12
N VAL A 14 -10.86 -4.88 -8.25
CA VAL A 14 -9.67 -5.60 -8.71
C VAL A 14 -9.36 -6.79 -7.80
N LEU A 15 -9.33 -6.61 -6.49
CA LEU A 15 -9.07 -7.70 -5.55
C LEU A 15 -10.09 -8.84 -5.69
N ARG A 16 -11.39 -8.50 -5.75
CA ARG A 16 -12.47 -9.49 -5.93
C ARG A 16 -12.38 -10.23 -7.25
N ALA A 17 -12.09 -9.52 -8.35
CA ALA A 17 -11.91 -10.13 -9.66
C ALA A 17 -10.78 -11.17 -9.69
N ASN A 18 -9.82 -11.05 -8.78
CA ASN A 18 -8.70 -11.98 -8.60
C ASN A 18 -8.96 -13.00 -7.46
N GLY A 19 -10.19 -13.12 -6.97
CA GLY A 19 -10.57 -14.10 -5.94
C GLY A 19 -10.10 -13.76 -4.53
N LEU A 20 -9.70 -12.51 -4.27
CA LEU A 20 -9.28 -12.05 -2.96
C LEU A 20 -10.43 -11.31 -2.24
N ASP A 21 -10.60 -11.58 -0.95
CA ASP A 21 -11.48 -10.80 -0.09
C ASP A 21 -10.79 -9.47 0.29
N PRO A 22 -11.33 -8.29 -0.13
CA PRO A 22 -10.68 -7.02 0.14
C PRO A 22 -10.53 -6.70 1.63
N ASP A 23 -11.45 -7.18 2.47
CA ASP A 23 -11.44 -6.86 3.90
C ASP A 23 -10.38 -7.67 4.63
N SER A 24 -10.23 -8.96 4.30
CA SER A 24 -9.12 -9.80 4.74
C SER A 24 -7.76 -9.25 4.28
N VAL A 25 -7.64 -8.82 3.02
CA VAL A 25 -6.40 -8.20 2.50
C VAL A 25 -6.08 -6.91 3.27
N ALA A 26 -7.07 -6.02 3.46
CA ALA A 26 -6.86 -4.78 4.20
C ALA A 26 -6.47 -5.02 5.67
N ALA A 27 -7.03 -6.05 6.31
CA ALA A 27 -6.64 -6.44 7.66
C ALA A 27 -5.19 -6.93 7.71
N LEU A 28 -4.78 -7.80 6.78
CA LEU A 28 -3.41 -8.29 6.69
C LEU A 28 -2.41 -7.16 6.45
N ILE A 29 -2.74 -6.21 5.56
CA ILE A 29 -1.90 -5.03 5.31
C ILE A 29 -1.72 -4.20 6.58
N ARG A 30 -2.80 -3.94 7.34
CA ARG A 30 -2.70 -3.20 8.62
C ARG A 30 -1.82 -3.91 9.64
N HIS A 31 -1.89 -5.25 9.71
CA HIS A 31 -1.01 -6.03 10.58
C HIS A 31 0.46 -5.93 10.16
N ALA A 32 0.76 -6.09 8.86
CA ALA A 32 2.12 -5.97 8.35
C ALA A 32 2.70 -4.57 8.58
N LEU A 33 1.91 -3.51 8.39
CA LEU A 33 2.36 -2.13 8.65
C LEU A 33 2.57 -1.87 10.16
N ALA A 34 1.73 -2.44 11.02
CA ALA A 34 1.91 -2.33 12.47
C ALA A 34 3.18 -3.04 12.94
N GLU A 35 3.51 -4.19 12.35
CA GLU A 35 4.75 -4.91 12.57
C GLU A 35 5.97 -4.09 12.12
N ASP A 36 5.97 -3.61 10.87
CA ASP A 36 7.08 -2.88 10.26
C ASP A 36 7.41 -1.58 11.01
N LEU A 37 6.39 -0.86 11.45
CA LEU A 37 6.57 0.41 12.17
C LEU A 37 6.80 0.23 13.67
N MET A 38 6.48 -0.94 14.24
CA MET A 38 6.59 -1.23 15.68
C MET A 38 5.97 -0.12 16.57
N GLY A 39 4.84 0.44 16.14
CA GLY A 39 4.15 1.54 16.83
C GLY A 39 4.80 2.94 16.68
N GLY A 40 5.90 3.04 15.94
CA GLY A 40 6.61 4.29 15.64
C GLY A 40 6.25 4.90 14.28
N VAL A 41 7.23 5.59 13.71
CA VAL A 41 7.22 6.14 12.35
C VAL A 41 8.52 5.73 11.67
N ASP A 42 8.58 5.79 10.34
CA ASP A 42 9.86 5.73 9.63
C ASP A 42 10.65 7.02 9.90
N VAL A 43 11.52 6.97 10.92
CA VAL A 43 12.30 8.12 11.40
C VAL A 43 13.25 8.66 10.35
N THR A 44 13.74 7.81 9.44
CA THR A 44 14.66 8.25 8.37
C THR A 44 13.89 9.04 7.34
N SER A 45 12.73 8.53 6.90
CA SER A 45 11.87 9.25 5.93
C SER A 45 11.38 10.57 6.51
N VAL A 46 10.88 10.60 7.76
CA VAL A 46 10.43 11.83 8.42
C VAL A 46 11.55 12.87 8.56
N ALA A 47 12.80 12.43 8.77
CA ALA A 47 13.94 13.33 8.91
C ALA A 47 14.48 13.88 7.58
N THR A 48 14.21 13.21 6.45
CA THR A 48 14.90 13.49 5.17
C THR A 48 13.97 13.89 4.02
N ILE A 49 12.66 13.65 4.13
CA ILE A 49 11.69 13.94 3.08
C ILE A 49 10.63 14.93 3.59
N PRO A 50 10.40 16.06 2.89
CA PRO A 50 9.31 16.98 3.19
C PRO A 50 7.93 16.30 3.13
N ALA A 51 7.05 16.63 4.08
CA ALA A 51 5.75 15.97 4.23
C ALA A 51 4.79 16.15 3.04
N ASP A 52 4.99 17.19 2.23
CA ASP A 52 4.19 17.53 1.06
C ASP A 52 4.83 17.07 -0.27
N GLN A 53 6.00 16.44 -0.22
CA GLN A 53 6.67 15.95 -1.42
C GLN A 53 5.86 14.84 -2.09
N ARG A 54 5.65 14.98 -3.41
CA ARG A 54 5.11 13.93 -4.28
C ARG A 54 6.19 13.38 -5.18
N SER A 55 6.13 12.08 -5.46
CA SER A 55 7.12 11.41 -6.30
C SER A 55 6.46 10.26 -7.07
N THR A 56 7.03 9.95 -8.23
CA THR A 56 6.66 8.77 -9.01
C THR A 56 7.65 7.65 -8.68
N ALA A 57 7.14 6.45 -8.41
CA ALA A 57 7.95 5.27 -8.14
C ALA A 57 7.63 4.15 -9.14
N THR A 58 8.62 3.29 -9.40
CA THR A 58 8.50 2.17 -10.33
C THR A 58 8.75 0.85 -9.60
N PHE A 59 7.79 -0.07 -9.67
CA PHE A 59 7.99 -1.46 -9.26
C PHE A 59 8.72 -2.22 -10.38
N GLY A 60 10.05 -2.25 -10.32
CA GLY A 60 10.89 -2.97 -11.29
C GLY A 60 11.17 -4.42 -10.88
N SER A 61 10.94 -5.37 -11.80
CA SER A 61 11.38 -6.77 -11.61
C SER A 61 12.90 -6.86 -11.66
N ARG A 62 13.51 -7.64 -10.76
CA ARG A 62 14.96 -7.86 -10.72
C ARG A 62 15.42 -9.08 -11.51
N GLU A 63 14.48 -9.97 -11.84
CA GLU A 63 14.70 -11.24 -12.53
C GLU A 63 13.47 -11.58 -13.39
N VAL A 64 13.64 -12.52 -14.33
CA VAL A 64 12.55 -13.01 -15.18
C VAL A 64 11.56 -13.85 -14.35
N GLY A 65 10.26 -13.61 -14.52
CA GLY A 65 9.23 -14.37 -13.83
C GLY A 65 7.82 -13.96 -14.20
N VAL A 66 6.85 -14.45 -13.42
CA VAL A 66 5.43 -14.09 -13.54
C VAL A 66 5.07 -13.12 -12.43
N VAL A 67 4.49 -11.97 -12.79
CA VAL A 67 4.02 -10.99 -11.81
C VAL A 67 2.68 -11.44 -11.23
N SER A 68 2.57 -11.39 -9.90
CA SER A 68 1.33 -11.62 -9.16
C SER A 68 1.24 -10.64 -7.99
N GLY A 69 0.02 -10.26 -7.61
CA GLY A 69 -0.22 -9.40 -6.44
C GLY A 69 -0.25 -7.89 -6.71
N LEU A 70 -0.33 -7.43 -7.96
CA LEU A 70 -0.41 -5.98 -8.27
C LEU A 70 -1.60 -5.29 -7.58
N GLY A 71 -2.76 -5.94 -7.49
CA GLY A 71 -3.91 -5.40 -6.75
C GLY A 71 -3.65 -5.26 -5.25
N VAL A 72 -2.84 -6.15 -4.67
CA VAL A 72 -2.41 -6.06 -3.25
C VAL A 72 -1.42 -4.91 -3.09
N ALA A 73 -0.46 -4.74 -4.00
CA ALA A 73 0.47 -3.62 -3.99
C ALA A 73 -0.26 -2.27 -4.06
N ALA A 74 -1.24 -2.13 -4.96
CA ALA A 74 -2.09 -0.95 -5.05
C ALA A 74 -2.85 -0.70 -3.73
N ALA A 75 -3.43 -1.75 -3.13
CA ALA A 75 -4.14 -1.65 -1.86
C ALA A 75 -3.25 -1.17 -0.69
N VAL A 76 -1.98 -1.58 -0.62
CA VAL A 76 -1.03 -1.10 0.39
C VAL A 76 -0.79 0.39 0.24
N ILE A 77 -0.47 0.84 -0.99
CA ILE A 77 -0.22 2.25 -1.28
C ILE A 77 -1.45 3.10 -0.94
N GLU A 78 -2.63 2.63 -1.30
CA GLU A 78 -3.87 3.36 -1.05
C GLU A 78 -4.22 3.46 0.44
N ILE A 79 -3.99 2.39 1.23
CA ILE A 79 -4.20 2.41 2.68
C ILE A 79 -3.31 3.46 3.36
N VAL A 80 -2.07 3.63 2.90
CA VAL A 80 -1.12 4.58 3.53
C VAL A 80 -1.26 6.00 2.98
N CYS A 81 -1.44 6.14 1.66
CA CYS A 81 -1.36 7.42 0.96
C CYS A 81 -2.71 7.98 0.50
N GLY A 82 -3.80 7.21 0.65
CA GLY A 82 -5.16 7.60 0.26
C GLY A 82 -5.47 7.38 -1.23
N GLU A 83 -6.72 7.66 -1.61
CA GLU A 83 -7.29 7.38 -2.95
C GLU A 83 -6.49 7.96 -4.12
N GLN A 84 -5.84 9.10 -3.93
CA GLN A 84 -5.11 9.79 -5.01
C GLN A 84 -3.79 9.09 -5.37
N ALA A 85 -3.37 8.07 -4.62
CA ALA A 85 -2.06 7.43 -4.75
C ALA A 85 -2.06 6.16 -5.61
N SER A 86 -3.23 5.59 -5.91
CA SER A 86 -3.38 4.34 -6.68
C SER A 86 -4.02 4.54 -8.06
N LYS A 87 -4.22 5.79 -8.49
CA LYS A 87 -4.77 6.17 -9.81
C LYS A 87 -3.68 6.44 -10.84
#